data_AF-A0AAX1UDJ4-F1
#
_entry.id   AF-A0AAX1UDJ4-F1
#
_cell.length_a   1.000
_cell.length_b   1.000
_cell.length_c   1.000
_cell.angle_alpha   90.00
_cell.angle_beta   90.00
_cell.angle_gamma   90.00
#
_symmetry.space_group_name_H-M   'P 1'
#
loop_
_entity.id
_entity.type
_entity.pdbx_description
1 polymer ?
#
loop_
_entity_poly.entity_id
_entity_poly.type
_entity_poly.pdbx_seq_one_letter_code
_entity_poly.pdbx_strand_id
1 'polypeptide(L)'
;METVITAIAMMLVLGAILGLGLGIADKFLSVEVDERIEKVSSMLPNYNCGSCGYAGCSGLAEALVNGEISVVGTCKPCKPDQKAAIAEYLNNTPGPDGVCVKVKP
;
A
#
# COMPACT_ATOMS: atom_id res chain seq x y z
N MET A 1 -17.92 46.88 -0.30
CA MET A 1 -16.51 46.53 -0.56
C MET A 1 -15.86 45.91 0.68
N GLU A 2 -16.09 46.45 1.89
CA GLU A 2 -15.56 45.87 3.14
C GLU A 2 -16.00 44.42 3.42
N THR A 3 -17.27 44.08 3.20
CA THR A 3 -17.79 42.70 3.39
C THR A 3 -17.11 41.70 2.45
N VAL A 4 -16.80 42.12 1.22
CA VAL A 4 -16.12 41.30 0.21
C VAL A 4 -14.67 41.05 0.62
N ILE A 5 -13.95 42.09 1.07
CA ILE A 5 -12.57 41.97 1.55
C ILE A 5 -12.51 41.06 2.78
N THR A 6 -13.46 41.19 3.70
CA THR A 6 -13.54 40.36 4.92
C THR A 6 -13.79 38.89 4.56
N ALA A 7 -14.68 38.62 3.61
CA ALA A 7 -14.94 37.26 3.14
C ALA A 7 -13.70 36.62 2.48
N ILE A 8 -12.96 37.38 1.68
CA ILE A 8 -11.71 36.92 1.07
C ILE A 8 -10.67 36.61 2.15
N ALA A 9 -10.50 37.50 3.13
CA ALA A 9 -9.56 37.31 4.22
C ALA A 9 -9.88 36.05 5.04
N MET A 10 -11.17 35.81 5.34
CA MET A 10 -11.58 34.60 6.06
C MET A 10 -11.34 33.32 5.26
N MET A 11 -11.64 33.30 3.97
CA MET A 11 -11.36 32.13 3.11
C MET A 11 -9.86 31.85 3.02
N LEU A 12 -9.03 32.90 2.95
CA LEU A 12 -7.58 32.77 2.85
C LEU A 12 -6.99 32.21 4.16
N VAL A 13 -7.43 32.72 5.31
CA VAL A 13 -6.99 32.22 6.63
C VAL A 13 -7.44 30.77 6.84
N LEU A 14 -8.70 30.44 6.54
CA LEU A 14 -9.20 29.08 6.69
C LEU A 14 -8.47 28.11 5.76
N GLY A 15 -8.28 28.49 4.49
CA GLY A 15 -7.53 27.70 3.51
C GLY A 15 -6.09 27.49 3.94
N ALA A 16 -5.42 28.51 4.49
CA ALA A 16 -4.07 28.40 5.00
C ALA A 16 -3.97 27.43 6.19
N ILE A 17 -4.91 27.51 7.15
CA ILE A 17 -4.93 26.63 8.32
C ILE A 17 -5.15 25.17 7.90
N LEU A 18 -6.16 24.92 7.05
CA LEU A 18 -6.47 23.57 6.58
C LEU A 18 -5.36 23.00 5.70
N GLY A 19 -4.79 23.82 4.81
CA GLY A 19 -3.68 23.43 3.95
C GLY A 19 -2.42 23.09 4.73
N LEU A 20 -2.05 23.91 5.71
CA LEU A 20 -0.93 23.62 6.61
C LEU A 20 -1.19 22.36 7.43
N GLY A 21 -2.40 22.19 7.95
CA GLY A 21 -2.79 20.98 8.70
C GLY A 21 -2.64 19.71 7.86
N LEU A 22 -3.16 19.72 6.62
CA LEU A 22 -3.03 18.60 5.68
C LEU A 22 -1.57 18.33 5.30
N GLY A 23 -0.77 19.37 5.04
CA GLY A 23 0.65 19.20 4.69
C GLY A 23 1.50 18.63 5.84
N ILE A 24 1.21 19.00 7.08
CA ILE A 24 1.87 18.41 8.26
C ILE A 24 1.42 16.95 8.43
N ALA A 25 0.12 16.68 8.28
CA ALA A 25 -0.41 15.33 8.37
C ALA A 25 0.18 14.40 7.31
N ASP A 26 0.32 14.85 6.07
CA ASP A 26 0.94 14.11 4.97
C ASP A 26 2.38 13.66 5.32
N LYS A 27 3.18 14.56 5.89
CA LYS A 27 4.54 14.23 6.32
C LYS A 27 4.56 13.25 7.50
N PHE A 28 3.62 13.38 8.45
CA PHE A 28 3.57 12.52 9.64
C PHE A 28 2.95 11.15 9.38
N LEU A 29 2.01 11.04 8.44
CA LEU A 29 1.35 9.80 8.03
C LEU A 29 1.97 9.19 6.77
N SER A 30 3.09 9.72 6.30
CA SER A 30 3.81 9.14 5.17
C SER A 30 4.29 7.74 5.56
N VAL A 31 3.59 6.72 5.07
CA VAL A 31 3.97 5.33 5.22
C VAL A 31 5.04 5.04 4.19
N GLU A 32 6.16 4.47 4.61
CA GLU A 32 7.23 4.05 3.71
C GLU A 32 6.69 2.96 2.78
N VAL A 33 6.55 3.30 1.49
CA VAL A 33 5.93 2.40 0.51
C VAL A 33 6.99 1.41 0.03
N ASP A 34 6.86 0.15 0.44
CA ASP A 34 7.63 -0.94 -0.16
C ASP A 34 7.08 -1.23 -1.56
N GLU A 35 7.86 -0.92 -2.61
CA GLU A 35 7.50 -1.14 -4.01
C GLU A 35 7.16 -2.62 -4.31
N ARG A 36 7.64 -3.57 -3.48
CA ARG A 36 7.31 -4.98 -3.61
C ARG A 36 5.81 -5.23 -3.38
N ILE A 37 5.13 -4.42 -2.58
CA ILE A 37 3.69 -4.55 -2.31
C ILE A 37 2.90 -4.30 -3.60
N GLU A 38 3.17 -3.19 -4.28
CA GLU A 38 2.52 -2.86 -5.55
C GLU A 38 2.84 -3.92 -6.62
N LYS A 39 4.11 -4.35 -6.67
CA LYS A 39 4.54 -5.35 -7.64
C LYS A 39 3.85 -6.70 -7.43
N VAL A 40 3.81 -7.21 -6.19
CA VAL A 40 3.13 -8.46 -5.86
C VAL A 40 1.62 -8.32 -6.07
N SER A 41 1.03 -7.19 -5.70
CA SER A 41 -0.39 -6.92 -5.97
C SER A 41 -0.71 -6.98 -7.47
N SER A 42 0.17 -6.45 -8.33
CA SER A 42 0.01 -6.54 -9.79
C SER A 42 0.13 -7.95 -10.36
N MET A 43 0.90 -8.83 -9.69
CA MET A 43 1.06 -10.23 -10.08
C MET A 43 -0.12 -11.10 -9.63
N LEU A 44 -0.85 -10.66 -8.60
CA LEU A 44 -2.05 -11.33 -8.11
C LEU A 44 -3.23 -11.17 -9.08
N PRO A 45 -4.26 -12.04 -8.99
CA PRO A 45 -5.42 -11.99 -9.87
C PRO A 45 -6.27 -10.71 -9.78
N ASN A 46 -6.05 -9.85 -8.77
CA ASN A 46 -6.80 -8.62 -8.52
C ASN A 46 -8.33 -8.78 -8.41
N TYR A 47 -8.80 -9.97 -8.04
CA TYR A 47 -10.22 -10.24 -7.81
C TYR A 47 -10.77 -9.62 -6.53
N ASN A 48 -9.90 -9.24 -5.58
CA ASN A 48 -10.29 -8.65 -4.30
C ASN A 48 -11.39 -9.43 -3.55
N CYS A 49 -11.40 -10.76 -3.70
CA CYS A 49 -12.48 -11.62 -3.23
C CYS A 49 -12.44 -11.93 -1.72
N GLY A 50 -11.40 -11.51 -1.00
CA GLY A 50 -11.28 -11.70 0.45
C GLY A 50 -11.11 -13.15 0.93
N SER A 51 -11.04 -14.14 0.04
CA SER A 51 -10.97 -15.56 0.43
C SER A 51 -9.73 -15.97 1.24
N CYS A 52 -8.70 -15.12 1.24
CA CYS A 52 -7.47 -15.27 2.01
C CYS A 52 -7.52 -14.59 3.39
N GLY A 53 -8.60 -13.86 3.72
CA GLY A 53 -8.76 -13.15 5.00
C GLY A 53 -8.22 -11.71 5.03
N TYR A 54 -7.67 -11.21 3.92
CA TYR A 54 -7.10 -9.86 3.81
C TYR A 54 -7.98 -8.92 3.00
N ALA A 55 -7.83 -7.62 3.26
CA ALA A 55 -8.52 -6.54 2.56
C ALA A 55 -8.00 -6.40 1.12
N GLY A 56 -8.52 -7.25 0.23
CA GLY A 56 -8.15 -7.27 -1.19
C GLY A 56 -6.79 -7.91 -1.49
N CYS A 57 -6.39 -7.84 -2.76
CA CYS A 57 -5.12 -8.38 -3.23
C CYS A 57 -3.92 -7.57 -2.72
N SER A 58 -4.07 -6.25 -2.58
CA SER A 58 -3.03 -5.39 -1.99
C SER A 58 -2.78 -5.73 -0.52
N GLY A 59 -3.83 -5.98 0.27
CA GLY A 59 -3.67 -6.38 1.67
C GLY A 59 -3.00 -7.75 1.84
N LEU A 60 -3.25 -8.69 0.91
CA LEU A 60 -2.50 -9.95 0.88
C LEU A 60 -1.04 -9.74 0.49
N ALA A 61 -0.77 -8.87 -0.49
CA ALA A 61 0.59 -8.56 -0.92
C ALA A 61 1.40 -7.92 0.22
N GLU A 62 0.80 -7.00 0.96
CA GLU A 62 1.39 -6.38 2.15
C GLU A 62 1.70 -7.40 3.24
N ALA A 63 0.77 -8.31 3.55
CA ALA A 63 0.99 -9.37 4.52
C ALA A 63 2.10 -10.36 4.10
N LEU A 64 2.27 -10.61 2.80
CA LEU A 64 3.37 -11.41 2.26
C LEU A 64 4.71 -10.67 2.36
N VAL A 65 4.73 -9.36 2.10
CA VAL A 65 5.94 -8.52 2.16
C VAL A 65 6.38 -8.27 3.61
N ASN A 66 5.44 -8.11 4.54
CA ASN A 66 5.71 -7.95 5.96
C ASN A 66 6.08 -9.29 6.65
N GLY A 67 5.98 -10.41 5.94
CA GLY A 67 6.28 -11.74 6.47
C GLY A 67 5.24 -12.30 7.44
N GLU A 68 4.05 -11.69 7.52
CA GLU A 68 2.91 -12.22 8.29
C GLU A 68 2.44 -13.57 7.71
N ILE A 69 2.59 -13.73 6.40
CA ILE A 69 2.31 -14.97 5.69
C ILE A 69 3.53 -15.38 4.88
N SER A 70 3.84 -16.67 4.87
CA SER A 70 4.98 -17.26 4.14
C SER A 70 4.54 -18.18 3.00
N VAL A 71 3.26 -18.15 2.60
CA VAL A 71 2.68 -19.04 1.58
C VAL A 71 1.77 -18.24 0.63
N VAL A 72 2.19 -18.05 -0.62
CA VAL A 72 1.38 -17.38 -1.68
C VAL A 72 0.11 -18.18 -1.99
N GLY A 73 0.16 -19.50 -1.80
CA GLY A 73 -0.94 -20.45 -1.93
C GLY A 73 -2.22 -20.10 -1.15
N THR A 74 -2.12 -19.22 -0.14
CA THR A 74 -3.26 -18.64 0.59
C THR A 74 -4.23 -17.93 -0.36
N CYS A 75 -3.74 -17.39 -1.49
CA CYS A 75 -4.57 -16.97 -2.60
C CYS A 75 -5.05 -18.18 -3.40
N LYS A 76 -6.25 -18.70 -3.06
CA LYS A 76 -6.92 -19.79 -3.77
C LYS A 76 -7.08 -19.56 -5.29
N PRO A 77 -7.53 -18.38 -5.77
CA PRO A 77 -7.74 -18.17 -7.21
C PRO A 77 -6.45 -17.94 -8.00
N CYS A 78 -5.29 -17.80 -7.35
CA CYS A 78 -4.02 -17.57 -8.02
C CYS A 78 -3.52 -18.86 -8.69
N LYS A 79 -3.09 -18.76 -9.96
CA LYS A 79 -2.58 -19.91 -10.72
C LYS A 79 -1.25 -20.41 -10.16
N PRO A 80 -0.91 -21.70 -10.29
CA PRO A 80 0.36 -22.24 -9.82
C PRO A 80 1.59 -21.49 -10.35
N ASP A 81 1.57 -21.10 -11.63
CA ASP A 81 2.69 -20.37 -12.26
C ASP A 81 2.86 -18.97 -11.65
N GLN A 82 1.75 -18.28 -11.37
CA GLN A 82 1.77 -16.96 -10.73
C GLN A 82 2.25 -17.05 -9.28
N LYS A 83 1.86 -18.10 -8.55
CA LYS A 83 2.33 -18.37 -7.19
C LYS A 83 3.85 -18.56 -7.14
N ALA A 84 4.39 -19.35 -8.07
CA ALA A 84 5.83 -19.56 -8.20
C ALA A 84 6.56 -18.26 -8.52
N ALA A 85 6.06 -17.46 -9.47
CA ALA A 85 6.66 -16.18 -9.83
C ALA A 85 6.66 -15.16 -8.68
N ILE A 86 5.58 -15.08 -7.89
CA ILE A 86 5.50 -14.19 -6.72
C ILE A 86 6.49 -14.65 -5.64
N ALA A 87 6.54 -15.95 -5.36
CA ALA A 87 7.47 -16.50 -4.38
C ALA A 87 8.93 -16.25 -4.80
N GLU A 88 9.27 -16.48 -6.06
CA GLU A 88 10.61 -16.19 -6.60
C GLU A 88 10.97 -14.70 -6.48
N TYR A 89 10.03 -13.81 -6.84
CA TYR A 89 10.23 -12.37 -6.74
C TYR A 89 10.53 -11.92 -5.30
N LEU A 90 9.73 -12.37 -4.32
CA LEU A 90 9.91 -12.00 -2.90
C LEU A 90 11.18 -12.59 -2.28
N ASN A 91 11.58 -13.79 -2.71
CA ASN A 91 12.80 -14.45 -2.23
C ASN A 91 14.09 -13.79 -2.77
N ASN A 92 14.03 -13.17 -3.96
CA ASN A 92 15.20 -12.61 -4.63
C ASN A 92 15.25 -11.06 -4.59
N THR A 93 14.15 -10.39 -4.23
CA THR A 93 14.07 -8.92 -4.19
C THR A 93 14.12 -8.43 -2.74
N PRO A 94 15.24 -7.80 -2.31
CA PRO A 94 15.34 -7.23 -0.97
C PRO A 94 14.42 -6.02 -0.83
N GLY A 95 13.88 -5.83 0.38
CA GLY A 95 13.07 -4.65 0.71
C GLY A 95 13.92 -3.43 1.06
N PRO A 96 13.28 -2.34 1.55
CA PRO A 96 13.96 -1.16 2.08
C PRO A 96 15.02 -1.51 3.17
N ASP A 97 14.76 -2.57 3.95
CA ASP A 97 15.66 -3.07 4.99
C ASP A 97 16.82 -3.94 4.46
N GLY A 98 16.92 -4.18 3.15
CA GLY A 98 17.94 -5.03 2.54
C GLY A 98 17.71 -6.54 2.71
N VAL A 99 16.59 -6.95 3.33
CA VAL A 99 16.28 -8.35 3.62
C VAL A 99 15.20 -8.88 2.65
N CYS A 100 15.43 -10.08 2.11
CA CYS A 100 14.44 -10.82 1.32
C CYS A 100 13.47 -11.58 2.24
N VAL A 101 12.22 -11.66 1.81
CA VAL A 101 11.19 -12.40 2.55
C VAL A 101 11.15 -13.84 2.06
N LYS A 102 11.18 -14.80 2.97
CA LYS A 102 11.14 -16.22 2.63
C LYS A 102 9.70 -16.68 2.45
N VAL A 103 9.27 -16.82 1.20
CA VAL A 103 7.90 -17.19 0.85
C VAL A 103 7.89 -18.45 -0.02
N LYS A 104 6.95 -19.35 0.27
CA LYS A 104 6.63 -20.54 -0.51
C LYS A 104 5.50 -20.22 -1.50
N PRO A 105 5.49 -20.85 -2.68
CA PRO A 105 4.39 -20.74 -3.62
C PRO A 105 3.06 -21.21 -3.04
#